data_AF-A0A2W0ASQ2-F1
#
_entry.id   AF-A0A2W0ASQ2-F1
#
_cell.length_a   1.000
_cell.length_b   1.000
_cell.length_c   1.000
_cell.angle_alpha   90.00
_cell.angle_beta   90.00
_cell.angle_gamma   90.00
#
_symmetry.space_group_name_H-M   'P 1'
#
loop_
_entity.id
_entity.type
_entity.pdbx_description
1 polymer ?
#
loop_
_entity_poly.entity_id
_entity_poly.type
_entity_poly.pdbx_seq_one_letter_code
_entity_poly.pdbx_strand_id
1 'polypeptide(L)'
;MATTTAVMQLVQKGEIRLNDPVMKYLPEFAANGKEDVTVRNLLTHFSGLPGDLDLAQPWQGRDTAFRMAFAEKPIHPTGSQFLYSDINFITLGALVEGVTGTSLNEYCATKIFGPLKMTHTRFLPPAAWRSKIAPTEYD
;
A
#
# COMPACT_ATOMS: atom_id res chain seq x y z
N MET A 1 -3.02 -1.87 -9.35
CA MET A 1 -3.70 -0.65 -9.87
C MET A 1 -4.73 -0.01 -8.92
N ALA A 2 -5.33 -0.76 -7.97
CA ALA A 2 -6.33 -0.19 -7.05
C ALA A 2 -5.75 0.87 -6.08
N THR A 3 -4.59 0.58 -5.46
CA THR A 3 -3.96 1.45 -4.45
C THR A 3 -3.61 2.84 -4.98
N THR A 4 -2.96 2.93 -6.15
CA THR A 4 -2.65 4.21 -6.80
C THR A 4 -3.91 5.04 -7.03
N THR A 5 -4.98 4.40 -7.52
CA THR A 5 -6.26 5.09 -7.76
C THR A 5 -6.86 5.61 -6.46
N ALA A 6 -6.83 4.82 -5.38
CA ALA A 6 -7.29 5.24 -4.06
C ALA A 6 -6.50 6.45 -3.54
N VAL A 7 -5.17 6.40 -3.60
CA VAL A 7 -4.29 7.52 -3.20
C VAL A 7 -4.58 8.77 -4.01
N MET A 8 -4.72 8.64 -5.35
CA MET A 8 -5.00 9.80 -6.20
C MET A 8 -6.39 10.40 -5.98
N GLN A 9 -7.39 9.60 -5.58
CA GLN A 9 -8.68 10.15 -5.14
C GLN A 9 -8.55 10.98 -3.85
N LEU A 10 -7.71 10.56 -2.90
CA LEU A 10 -7.44 11.34 -1.68
C LEU A 10 -6.66 12.62 -2.00
N VAL A 11 -5.73 12.56 -2.96
CA VAL A 11 -5.05 13.75 -3.50
C VAL A 11 -6.03 14.73 -4.14
N GLN A 12 -6.97 14.22 -4.96
CA GLN A 12 -7.98 15.04 -5.61
C GLN A 12 -8.91 15.75 -4.60
N LYS A 13 -9.19 15.12 -3.47
CA LYS A 13 -9.98 15.71 -2.37
C LYS A 13 -9.19 16.68 -1.49
N GLY A 14 -7.87 16.76 -1.67
CA GLY A 14 -6.98 17.56 -0.84
C GLY A 14 -6.69 16.96 0.54
N GLU A 15 -7.07 15.70 0.78
CA GLU A 15 -6.81 14.98 2.03
C GLU A 15 -5.35 14.54 2.13
N ILE A 16 -4.68 14.33 0.99
CA ILE A 16 -3.26 13.99 0.88
C ILE A 16 -2.58 14.91 -0.14
N ARG A 17 -1.30 15.24 0.04
CA ARG A 17 -0.48 15.86 -1.01
C ARG A 17 0.69 14.96 -1.39
N LEU A 18 1.03 14.95 -2.68
CA LEU A 18 2.11 14.11 -3.21
C LEU A 18 3.47 14.40 -2.57
N ASN A 19 3.75 15.65 -2.23
CA ASN A 19 5.03 16.06 -1.65
C ASN A 19 5.00 16.08 -0.12
N ASP A 20 3.89 15.68 0.52
CA ASP A 20 3.89 15.54 1.97
C ASP A 20 4.73 14.33 2.38
N PRO A 21 5.49 14.43 3.49
CA PRO A 21 6.16 13.27 4.07
C PRO A 21 5.10 12.29 4.58
N VAL A 22 5.33 10.99 4.39
CA VAL A 22 4.37 9.94 4.77
C VAL A 22 4.10 9.95 6.27
N MET A 23 5.11 10.28 7.08
CA MET A 23 4.99 10.39 8.54
C MET A 23 3.93 11.39 9.02
N LYS A 24 3.51 12.34 8.17
CA LYS A 24 2.40 13.24 8.47
C LYS A 24 1.09 12.50 8.70
N TYR A 25 0.91 11.36 8.04
CA TYR A 25 -0.31 10.54 8.09
C TYR A 25 -0.09 9.24 8.87
N LEU A 26 1.14 8.72 8.88
CA LEU A 26 1.53 7.49 9.54
C LEU A 26 2.82 7.72 10.35
N PRO A 27 2.75 8.33 11.55
CA PRO A 27 3.94 8.71 12.32
C PRO A 27 4.92 7.56 12.56
N GLU A 28 4.42 6.35 12.77
CA GLU A 28 5.21 5.13 12.98
C GLU A 28 6.07 4.72 11.78
N PHE A 29 5.71 5.17 10.56
CA PHE A 29 6.51 4.92 9.37
C PHE A 29 7.86 5.66 9.41
N ALA A 30 7.96 6.77 10.16
CA ALA A 30 9.18 7.57 10.25
C ALA A 30 10.41 6.81 10.78
N ALA A 31 10.20 5.67 11.45
CA ALA A 31 11.28 4.86 12.02
C ALA A 31 12.41 4.58 11.01
N ASN A 32 13.62 4.37 11.51
CA ASN A 32 14.77 3.91 10.71
C ASN A 32 15.16 4.84 9.54
N GLY A 33 14.97 6.16 9.68
CA GLY A 33 15.46 7.14 8.71
C GLY A 33 14.52 7.37 7.52
N LYS A 34 13.20 7.29 7.73
CA LYS A 34 12.17 7.41 6.69
C LYS A 34 11.34 8.70 6.80
N GLU A 35 11.80 9.65 7.60
CA GLU A 35 11.12 10.92 7.91
C GLU A 35 10.83 11.74 6.64
N ASP A 36 11.77 11.74 5.70
CA ASP A 36 11.71 12.55 4.47
C ASP A 36 11.04 11.83 3.28
N VAL A 37 10.65 10.56 3.43
CA VAL A 37 10.00 9.81 2.36
C VAL A 37 8.61 10.38 2.11
N THR A 38 8.38 10.89 0.91
CA THR A 38 7.09 11.48 0.51
C THR A 38 6.15 10.46 -0.12
N VAL A 39 4.86 10.79 -0.17
CA VAL A 39 3.84 10.00 -0.89
C VAL A 39 4.24 9.78 -2.36
N ARG A 40 4.83 10.79 -3.01
CA ARG A 40 5.38 10.70 -4.36
C ARG A 40 6.48 9.65 -4.44
N ASN A 41 7.43 9.65 -3.50
CA ASN A 41 8.52 8.67 -3.51
C ASN A 41 8.00 7.23 -3.45
N LEU A 42 6.97 6.97 -2.64
CA LEU A 42 6.33 5.67 -2.60
C LEU A 42 5.67 5.32 -3.95
N LEU A 43 4.85 6.22 -4.49
CA LEU A 43 4.12 6.03 -5.75
C LEU A 43 5.05 5.80 -6.95
N THR A 44 6.24 6.42 -6.96
CA THR A 44 7.19 6.33 -8.07
C THR A 44 8.31 5.34 -7.83
N HIS A 45 8.34 4.64 -6.69
CA HIS A 45 9.40 3.71 -6.33
C HIS A 45 10.81 4.34 -6.15
N PHE A 46 10.84 5.53 -5.53
CA PHE A 46 12.06 6.27 -5.17
C PHE A 46 12.21 6.46 -3.66
N SER A 47 11.62 5.58 -2.85
CA SER A 47 11.70 5.66 -1.38
C SER A 47 13.08 5.29 -0.83
N GLY A 48 13.83 4.47 -1.58
CA GLY A 48 15.07 3.83 -1.11
C GLY A 48 14.84 2.55 -0.31
N LEU A 49 13.59 2.13 -0.11
CA LEU A 49 13.22 0.89 0.58
C LEU A 49 13.61 -0.36 -0.24
N PRO A 50 13.84 -1.50 0.43
CA PRO A 50 14.03 -2.79 -0.24
C PRO A 50 12.86 -3.16 -1.16
N GLY A 51 13.09 -4.12 -2.06
CA GLY A 51 12.08 -4.54 -3.04
C GLY A 51 10.87 -5.26 -2.43
N ASP A 52 11.07 -6.02 -1.36
CA ASP A 52 10.03 -6.82 -0.73
C ASP A 52 10.33 -6.99 0.76
N LEU A 53 9.33 -7.45 1.52
CA LEU A 53 9.51 -7.90 2.90
C LEU A 53 10.31 -9.21 2.92
N ASP A 54 11.02 -9.47 4.02
CA ASP A 54 11.67 -10.78 4.20
C ASP A 54 10.62 -11.89 4.27
N LEU A 55 10.74 -12.86 3.36
CA LEU A 55 9.88 -14.05 3.26
C LEU A 55 10.55 -15.31 3.82
N ALA A 56 11.78 -15.21 4.34
CA ALA A 56 12.49 -16.35 4.92
C ALA A 56 11.78 -16.92 6.16
N GLN A 57 11.11 -16.06 6.92
CA GLN A 57 10.22 -16.47 8.00
C GLN A 57 8.76 -16.31 7.58
N PRO A 58 7.93 -17.37 7.69
CA PRO A 58 6.52 -17.27 7.36
C PRO A 58 5.82 -16.23 8.23
N TRP A 59 5.06 -15.35 7.59
CA TRP A 59 4.18 -14.40 8.26
C TRP A 59 2.88 -14.27 7.51
N GLN A 60 1.84 -13.81 8.20
CA GLN A 60 0.52 -13.64 7.62
C GLN A 60 -0.20 -12.45 8.23
N GLY A 61 -1.18 -11.96 7.47
CA GLY A 61 -2.07 -10.90 7.90
C GLY A 61 -1.57 -9.50 7.56
N ARG A 62 -2.52 -8.63 7.25
CA ARG A 62 -2.29 -7.24 6.84
C ARG A 62 -1.52 -6.45 7.89
N ASP A 63 -1.92 -6.54 9.16
CA ASP A 63 -1.31 -5.73 10.22
C ASP A 63 0.15 -6.13 10.48
N THR A 64 0.48 -7.42 10.29
CA THR A 64 1.86 -7.89 10.29
C THR A 64 2.66 -7.29 9.14
N ALA A 65 2.10 -7.28 7.93
CA ALA A 65 2.73 -6.68 6.75
C ALA A 65 3.02 -5.19 6.97
N PHE A 66 2.07 -4.43 7.54
CA PHE A 66 2.25 -3.01 7.84
C PHE A 66 3.38 -2.79 8.84
N ARG A 67 3.37 -3.53 9.95
CA ARG A 67 4.42 -3.43 10.98
C ARG A 67 5.80 -3.76 10.42
N MET A 68 5.91 -4.80 9.59
CA MET A 68 7.17 -5.17 8.94
C MET A 68 7.62 -4.08 7.97
N ALA A 69 6.72 -3.60 7.09
CA ALA A 69 7.01 -2.50 6.16
C ALA A 69 7.51 -1.24 6.87
N PHE A 70 6.92 -0.90 8.02
CA PHE A 70 7.32 0.29 8.78
C PHE A 70 8.64 0.09 9.53
N ALA A 71 9.00 -1.15 9.84
CA ALA A 71 10.29 -1.50 10.46
C ALA A 71 11.45 -1.52 9.45
N GLU A 72 11.18 -1.52 8.15
CA GLU A 72 12.25 -1.56 7.14
C GLU A 72 13.14 -0.32 7.14
N LYS A 73 14.39 -0.51 6.72
CA LYS A 73 15.38 0.56 6.58
C LYS A 73 15.67 0.81 5.10
N PRO A 74 15.72 2.08 4.64
CA PRO A 74 16.19 2.37 3.29
C PRO A 74 17.60 1.83 3.03
N ILE A 75 17.78 1.15 1.90
CA ILE A 75 19.07 0.66 1.39
C ILE A 75 19.73 1.65 0.42
N HIS A 76 18.98 2.68 0.00
CA HIS A 76 19.46 3.82 -0.76
C HIS A 76 18.89 5.12 -0.19
N PRO A 77 19.55 6.27 -0.38
CA PRO A 77 18.96 7.56 -0.05
C PRO A 77 17.63 7.77 -0.79
N THR A 78 16.64 8.36 -0.11
CA THR A 78 15.36 8.70 -0.74
C THR A 78 15.56 9.61 -1.95
N GLY A 79 14.89 9.29 -3.06
CA GLY A 79 14.98 10.04 -4.30
C GLY A 79 16.21 9.71 -5.17
N SER A 80 17.18 8.93 -4.69
CA SER A 80 18.44 8.75 -5.43
C SER A 80 18.32 7.84 -6.64
N GLN A 81 17.49 6.80 -6.57
CA GLN A 81 17.29 5.85 -7.67
C GLN A 81 15.94 5.15 -7.61
N PHE A 82 15.50 4.65 -8.76
CA PHE A 82 14.33 3.80 -8.89
C PHE A 82 14.65 2.38 -8.41
N LEU A 83 13.80 1.84 -7.53
CA LEU A 83 13.80 0.44 -7.17
C LEU A 83 12.35 0.02 -6.91
N TYR A 84 11.79 -0.82 -7.79
CA TYR A 84 10.45 -1.37 -7.59
C TYR A 84 10.37 -2.07 -6.23
N SER A 85 9.34 -1.73 -5.47
CA SER A 85 9.23 -2.09 -4.06
C SER A 85 7.77 -2.28 -3.67
N ASP A 86 7.43 -3.49 -3.23
CA ASP A 86 6.11 -3.83 -2.73
C ASP A 86 5.86 -3.17 -1.37
N ILE A 87 6.91 -2.94 -0.58
CA ILE A 87 6.87 -2.19 0.69
C ILE A 87 6.27 -0.80 0.47
N ASN A 88 6.58 -0.14 -0.65
CA ASN A 88 5.98 1.15 -0.98
C ASN A 88 4.46 1.06 -1.11
N PHE A 89 3.95 0.02 -1.76
CA PHE A 89 2.52 -0.16 -1.99
C PHE A 89 1.77 -0.73 -0.78
N ILE A 90 2.44 -1.52 0.06
CA ILE A 90 1.96 -1.89 1.39
C ILE A 90 1.76 -0.62 2.24
N THR A 91 2.76 0.27 2.25
CA THR A 91 2.71 1.54 2.97
C THR A 91 1.63 2.48 2.41
N LEU A 92 1.47 2.57 1.08
CA LEU A 92 0.37 3.34 0.48
C LEU A 92 -1.01 2.76 0.80
N GLY A 93 -1.12 1.44 0.97
CA GLY A 93 -2.32 0.80 1.49
C GLY A 93 -2.64 1.28 2.89
N ALA A 94 -1.67 1.20 3.81
CA ALA A 94 -1.81 1.71 5.17
C ALA A 94 -2.13 3.22 5.21
N LEU A 95 -1.58 4.00 4.29
CA LEU A 95 -1.83 5.44 4.18
C LEU A 95 -3.31 5.72 3.88
N VAL A 96 -3.91 4.98 2.94
CA VAL A 96 -5.35 5.09 2.65
C VAL A 96 -6.16 4.76 3.90
N GLU A 97 -5.79 3.71 4.63
CA GLU A 97 -6.51 3.33 5.84
C GLU A 97 -6.38 4.36 6.97
N GLY A 98 -5.17 4.87 7.20
CA GLY A 98 -4.91 5.88 8.22
C GLY A 98 -5.63 7.20 7.95
N VAL A 99 -5.73 7.62 6.69
CA VAL A 99 -6.43 8.87 6.31
C VAL A 99 -7.95 8.71 6.33
N THR A 100 -8.46 7.55 5.91
CA THR A 100 -9.91 7.36 5.71
C THR A 100 -10.63 6.70 6.88
N GLY A 101 -9.90 6.01 7.75
CA GLY A 101 -10.47 5.16 8.80
C GLY A 101 -11.16 3.89 8.28
N THR A 102 -11.05 3.59 6.98
CA THR A 102 -11.62 2.38 6.35
C THR A 102 -10.52 1.54 5.75
N SER A 103 -10.67 0.22 5.76
CA SER A 103 -9.67 -0.65 5.17
C SER A 103 -9.57 -0.49 3.65
N LEU A 104 -8.39 -0.75 3.07
CA LEU A 104 -8.16 -0.53 1.64
C LEU A 104 -9.15 -1.31 0.76
N ASN A 105 -9.52 -2.53 1.19
CA ASN A 105 -10.54 -3.34 0.51
C ASN A 105 -11.91 -2.66 0.46
N GLU A 106 -12.36 -2.07 1.57
CA GLU A 106 -13.65 -1.38 1.69
C GLU A 106 -13.64 -0.07 0.91
N TYR A 107 -12.55 0.70 1.02
CA TYR A 107 -12.37 1.93 0.25
C TYR A 107 -12.45 1.63 -1.26
N CYS A 108 -11.69 0.66 -1.75
CA CYS A 108 -11.69 0.31 -3.17
C CYS A 108 -13.05 -0.23 -3.63
N ALA A 109 -13.71 -1.07 -2.83
CA ALA A 109 -15.03 -1.60 -3.15
C ALA A 109 -16.06 -0.47 -3.31
N THR A 110 -16.08 0.48 -2.39
CA THR A 110 -17.10 1.55 -2.33
C THR A 110 -16.80 2.74 -3.23
N LYS A 111 -15.52 3.13 -3.37
CA LYS A 111 -15.11 4.36 -4.06
C LYS A 111 -14.56 4.13 -5.46
N ILE A 112 -14.26 2.89 -5.85
CA ILE A 112 -13.67 2.56 -7.14
C ILE A 112 -14.50 1.50 -7.86
N PHE A 113 -14.55 0.28 -7.34
CA PHE A 113 -15.14 -0.86 -8.05
C PHE A 113 -16.66 -0.73 -8.20
N GLY A 114 -17.37 -0.31 -7.15
CA GLY A 114 -18.81 -0.07 -7.19
C GLY A 114 -19.22 0.96 -8.24
N PRO A 115 -18.69 2.20 -8.19
CA PRO A 115 -18.99 3.24 -9.19
C PRO A 115 -18.65 2.84 -10.62
N LEU A 116 -17.58 2.06 -10.82
CA LEU A 116 -17.16 1.55 -12.13
C LEU A 116 -17.89 0.27 -12.56
N LYS A 117 -18.84 -0.23 -11.74
CA LYS A 117 -19.59 -1.47 -11.99
C LYS A 117 -18.70 -2.71 -12.17
N MET A 118 -17.55 -2.75 -11.51
CA MET A 118 -16.61 -3.87 -11.55
C MET A 118 -17.07 -5.01 -10.62
N THR A 119 -18.16 -5.69 -10.97
CA THR A 119 -18.84 -6.66 -10.09
C THR A 119 -18.06 -7.94 -9.77
N HIS A 120 -16.98 -8.20 -10.50
CA HIS A 120 -16.10 -9.37 -10.33
C HIS A 120 -14.67 -8.99 -9.92
N THR A 121 -14.49 -7.80 -9.33
CA THR A 121 -13.18 -7.32 -8.88
C THR A 121 -13.26 -6.91 -7.42
N ARG A 122 -12.51 -7.59 -6.55
CA ARG A 122 -12.45 -7.27 -5.12
C ARG A 122 -11.23 -7.87 -4.46
N PHE A 123 -10.86 -7.29 -3.33
CA PHE A 123 -10.08 -7.98 -2.32
C PHE A 123 -10.98 -8.97 -1.56
N LEU A 124 -10.39 -10.03 -1.01
CA LEU A 124 -11.07 -11.02 -0.17
C LEU A 124 -12.37 -11.54 -0.83
N PRO A 125 -12.27 -12.26 -1.96
CA PRO A 125 -13.45 -12.79 -2.63
C PRO A 125 -14.20 -13.77 -1.73
N PRO A 126 -15.55 -13.79 -1.78
CA PRO A 126 -16.34 -14.68 -0.94
C PRO A 126 -16.14 -16.14 -1.35
N ALA A 127 -16.37 -17.08 -0.42
CA ALA A 127 -16.24 -18.52 -0.69
C ALA A 127 -17.06 -19.00 -1.90
N ALA A 128 -18.21 -18.37 -2.17
CA ALA A 128 -19.05 -18.65 -3.34
C ALA A 128 -18.36 -18.40 -4.69
N TRP A 129 -17.24 -17.66 -4.71
CA TRP A 129 -16.46 -17.43 -5.92
C TRP A 129 -15.33 -18.45 -6.11
N ARG A 130 -15.07 -19.33 -5.13
CA ARG A 130 -13.91 -20.23 -5.15
C ARG A 130 -13.80 -21.07 -6.42
N SER A 131 -14.92 -21.58 -6.94
CA SER A 131 -14.96 -22.35 -8.20
C SER A 131 -14.65 -21.53 -9.46
N LYS A 132 -14.59 -20.21 -9.35
CA LYS A 132 -14.31 -19.26 -10.43
C LYS A 132 -12.94 -18.59 -10.30
N ILE A 133 -12.19 -18.90 -9.24
CA ILE A 133 -10.85 -18.35 -8.99
C ILE A 133 -9.84 -19.37 -9.50
N ALA A 134 -8.97 -18.95 -10.42
CA ALA A 134 -7.86 -19.77 -10.86
C ALA A 134 -6.87 -19.96 -9.68
N PRO A 135 -6.35 -21.18 -9.45
CA PRO A 135 -5.32 -21.41 -8.45
C PRO A 135 -4.05 -20.65 -8.83
N THR A 136 -3.39 -20.05 -7.84
CA THR A 136 -2.15 -19.28 -8.00
C THR A 136 -0.90 -20.05 -7.57
N GLU A 137 -1.09 -21.22 -6.97
CA GLU A 137 -0.06 -22.16 -6.52
C GLU A 137 -0.63 -23.58 -6.55
N TYR A 138 0.25 -24.59 -6.51
CA TYR A 138 -0.17 -25.99 -6.40
C TYR A 138 -0.63 -26.28 -4.96
N ASP A 139 -1.71 -27.05 -4.82
CA ASP A 139 -2.19 -27.57 -3.52
C ASP A 139 -1.17 -28.52 -2.87
#